data_AF-A0A166XDS3-F1
#
_entry.id   AF-A0A166XDS3-F1
#
_cell.length_a   1.000
_cell.length_b   1.000
_cell.length_c   1.000
_cell.angle_alpha   90.00
_cell.angle_beta   90.00
_cell.angle_gamma   90.00
#
_symmetry.space_group_name_H-M   'P 1'
#
loop_
_entity.id
_entity.type
_entity.pdbx_description
1 polymer ?
#
loop_
_entity_poly.entity_id
_entity_poly.type
_entity_poly.pdbx_seq_one_letter_code
_entity_poly.pdbx_strand_id
1 'polypeptide(L)'
;MNQPAVQAQSLSADLETVRISSQKHDEELADLKQQLAVLKSDLDNMRVRSEKYQSIAVKFKQERNDLRDELTRSLAQHQSQAAPRIAVQQQSRSQNVPLRYQGEFANLTRELRLMKSSNTTLDARLQHLMKERAEAEVTIKDLCDARDAQASSQGTSSLDSFQDVADQVSEDYVSFTGYPSVERLNDAIDNMVLEALEQACEVLSAQGDFSAHFAVKPPPSDTLLFASLAKRSLTEEDRGFLLDACLHSLVVLSIYDMFFQSTISTIAVDDEVEILDKVFSKITAAEPWAICQRWRAMAASATARMFEPADLEGQAHHIEEQVSRSIAWAYGQHATTFHPIRAKLLQNITAVMHDAHELSLVLKRDILSVRVMAALRHRGGPYDPQFEDSVWPEMGAQAGDRVIGVYGLGLQKVTPAGDNVAVVKPKVITSALLREIEKER
;
A
#
# COMPACT_ATOMS: atom_id res chain seq x y z
N MET A 1 74.77 23.03 -24.98
CA MET A 1 74.33 21.70 -25.47
C MET A 1 73.65 20.98 -24.29
N ASN A 2 72.32 20.98 -24.21
CA ASN A 2 71.57 20.26 -23.15
C ASN A 2 70.18 19.75 -23.59
N GLN A 3 69.84 19.84 -24.89
CA GLN A 3 68.53 19.44 -25.42
C GLN A 3 68.23 17.93 -25.45
N PRO A 4 69.18 17.00 -25.68
CA PRO A 4 68.82 15.59 -25.86
C PRO A 4 68.44 14.87 -24.55
N ALA A 5 68.98 15.29 -23.39
CA ALA A 5 68.69 14.65 -22.10
C ALA A 5 67.28 14.98 -21.58
N VAL A 6 66.79 16.19 -21.84
CA VAL A 6 65.45 16.64 -21.42
C VAL A 6 64.36 15.97 -22.27
N GLN A 7 64.62 15.76 -23.57
CA GLN A 7 63.70 15.03 -24.45
C GLN A 7 63.56 13.54 -24.07
N ALA A 8 64.66 12.88 -23.66
CA ALA A 8 64.61 11.49 -23.23
C ALA A 8 63.81 11.28 -21.92
N GLN A 9 63.88 12.23 -20.99
CA GLN A 9 63.11 12.18 -19.74
C GLN A 9 61.61 12.45 -19.97
N SER A 10 61.26 13.37 -20.87
CA SER A 10 59.86 13.62 -21.27
C SER A 10 59.24 12.36 -21.90
N LEU A 11 59.93 11.74 -22.86
CA LEU A 11 59.45 10.53 -23.53
C LEU A 11 59.27 9.35 -22.58
N SER A 12 60.14 9.23 -21.56
CA SER A 12 60.01 8.19 -20.53
C SER A 12 58.80 8.42 -19.63
N ALA A 13 58.49 9.67 -19.28
CA ALA A 13 57.32 9.99 -18.47
C ALA A 13 56.01 9.78 -19.27
N ASP A 14 56.00 10.15 -20.54
CA ASP A 14 54.84 9.96 -21.42
C ASP A 14 54.54 8.46 -21.63
N LEU A 15 55.57 7.62 -21.80
CA LEU A 15 55.41 6.17 -21.91
C LEU A 15 54.86 5.52 -20.63
N GLU A 16 55.29 5.97 -19.46
CA GLU A 16 54.78 5.45 -18.18
C GLU A 16 53.31 5.85 -17.98
N THR A 17 52.95 7.07 -18.38
CA THR A 17 51.58 7.57 -18.31
C THR A 17 50.64 6.77 -19.23
N VAL A 18 51.09 6.46 -20.45
CA VAL A 18 50.35 5.61 -21.40
C VAL A 18 50.21 4.18 -20.86
N ARG A 19 51.25 3.64 -20.20
CA ARG A 19 51.21 2.30 -19.61
C ARG A 19 50.18 2.20 -18.48
N ILE A 20 50.19 3.15 -17.54
CA ILE A 20 49.23 3.22 -16.44
C ILE A 20 47.79 3.37 -16.98
N SER A 21 47.63 4.23 -17.98
CA SER A 21 46.34 4.41 -18.66
C SER A 21 45.87 3.09 -19.28
N SER A 22 46.69 2.41 -20.08
CA SER A 22 46.34 1.13 -20.70
C SER A 22 45.93 0.07 -19.67
N GLN A 23 46.65 -0.02 -18.55
CA GLN A 23 46.37 -1.00 -17.50
C GLN A 23 45.02 -0.73 -16.82
N LYS A 24 44.67 0.54 -16.61
CA LYS A 24 43.36 0.94 -16.09
C LYS A 24 42.22 0.60 -17.07
N HIS A 25 42.44 0.79 -18.38
CA HIS A 25 41.44 0.42 -19.39
C HIS A 25 41.23 -1.10 -19.44
N ASP A 26 42.28 -1.90 -19.23
CA ASP A 26 42.16 -3.36 -19.18
C ASP A 26 41.35 -3.83 -17.95
N GLU A 27 41.49 -3.15 -16.80
CA GLU A 27 40.70 -3.39 -15.60
C GLU A 27 39.22 -3.02 -15.78
N GLU A 28 38.94 -1.85 -16.38
CA GLU A 28 37.57 -1.41 -16.70
C GLU A 28 36.89 -2.36 -17.71
N LEU A 29 37.65 -2.86 -18.69
CA LEU A 29 37.15 -3.81 -19.67
C LEU A 29 36.89 -5.21 -19.07
N ALA A 30 37.63 -5.59 -18.02
CA ALA A 30 37.36 -6.81 -17.27
C ALA A 30 36.09 -6.67 -16.41
N ASP A 31 35.90 -5.52 -15.76
CA ASP A 31 34.70 -5.24 -14.95
C ASP A 31 33.43 -5.19 -15.84
N LEU A 32 33.48 -4.51 -16.98
CA LEU A 32 32.38 -4.49 -17.95
C LEU A 32 32.01 -5.88 -18.46
N LYS A 33 32.98 -6.76 -18.70
CA LYS A 33 32.71 -8.16 -19.07
C LYS A 33 32.02 -8.93 -17.94
N GLN A 34 32.40 -8.66 -16.69
CA GLN A 34 31.77 -9.26 -15.52
C GLN A 34 30.33 -8.78 -15.37
N GLN A 35 30.08 -7.47 -15.49
CA GLN A 35 28.73 -6.90 -15.46
C GLN A 35 27.84 -7.45 -16.57
N LEU A 36 28.37 -7.59 -17.80
CA LEU A 36 27.65 -8.18 -18.94
C LEU A 36 27.28 -9.65 -18.67
N ALA A 37 28.17 -10.42 -18.02
CA ALA A 37 27.86 -11.79 -17.62
C ALA A 37 26.74 -11.87 -16.58
N VAL A 38 26.75 -10.97 -15.58
CA VAL A 38 25.69 -10.87 -14.55
C VAL A 38 24.35 -10.49 -15.18
N LEU A 39 24.31 -9.45 -16.01
CA LEU A 39 23.10 -9.02 -16.72
C LEU A 39 22.51 -10.12 -17.60
N LYS A 40 23.37 -10.90 -18.27
CA LYS A 40 22.93 -12.02 -19.09
C LYS A 40 22.28 -13.11 -18.25
N SER A 41 22.85 -13.41 -17.08
CA SER A 41 22.27 -14.34 -16.11
C SER A 41 20.92 -13.84 -15.57
N ASP A 42 20.80 -12.55 -15.28
CA ASP A 42 19.54 -11.96 -14.80
C ASP A 42 18.45 -11.97 -15.87
N LEU A 43 18.81 -11.73 -17.13
CA LEU A 43 17.89 -11.80 -18.26
C LEU A 43 17.37 -13.22 -18.47
N ASP A 44 18.25 -14.23 -18.36
CA ASP A 44 17.84 -15.64 -18.40
C ASP A 44 16.93 -16.00 -17.22
N ASN A 45 17.22 -15.52 -16.00
CA ASN A 45 16.36 -15.70 -14.83
C ASN A 45 14.98 -15.06 -15.01
N MET A 46 14.92 -13.86 -15.58
CA MET A 46 13.66 -13.16 -15.87
C MET A 46 12.85 -13.88 -16.94
N ARG A 47 13.51 -14.42 -17.97
CA ARG A 47 12.86 -15.25 -18.99
C ARG A 47 12.22 -16.50 -18.39
N VAL A 48 12.95 -17.21 -17.52
CA VAL A 48 12.42 -18.39 -16.81
C VAL A 48 11.21 -18.02 -15.94
N ARG A 49 11.24 -16.86 -15.25
CA ARG A 49 10.09 -16.36 -14.49
C ARG A 49 8.90 -16.04 -15.38
N SER A 50 9.11 -15.40 -16.53
CA SER A 50 8.06 -15.11 -17.50
C SER A 50 7.38 -16.39 -18.00
N GLU A 51 8.16 -17.40 -18.37
CA GLU A 51 7.66 -18.71 -18.80
C GLU A 51 6.86 -19.41 -17.68
N LYS A 52 7.32 -19.29 -16.42
CA LYS A 52 6.58 -19.80 -15.25
C LYS A 52 5.23 -19.10 -15.08
N TYR A 53 5.16 -17.78 -15.18
CA TYR A 53 3.90 -17.04 -15.08
C TYR A 53 2.96 -17.35 -16.23
N GLN A 54 3.48 -17.51 -17.45
CA GLN A 54 2.69 -17.95 -18.60
C GLN A 54 2.07 -19.33 -18.38
N SER A 55 2.83 -20.28 -17.82
CA SER A 55 2.32 -21.60 -17.45
C SER A 55 1.20 -21.52 -16.40
N ILE A 56 1.35 -20.68 -15.38
CA ILE A 56 0.34 -20.44 -14.34
C ILE A 56 -0.93 -19.82 -14.94
N ALA A 57 -0.80 -18.83 -15.81
CA ALA A 57 -1.94 -18.19 -16.47
C ALA A 57 -2.74 -19.18 -17.35
N VAL A 58 -2.05 -20.09 -18.04
CA VAL A 58 -2.71 -21.16 -18.81
C VAL A 58 -3.49 -22.10 -17.89
N LYS A 59 -2.93 -22.47 -16.72
CA LYS A 59 -3.63 -23.31 -15.74
C LYS A 59 -4.90 -22.64 -15.20
N PHE A 60 -4.82 -21.38 -14.78
CA PHE A 60 -5.99 -20.65 -14.30
C PHE A 60 -7.06 -20.47 -15.39
N LYS A 61 -6.65 -20.25 -16.64
CA LYS A 61 -7.59 -20.18 -17.77
C LYS A 61 -8.30 -21.52 -18.00
N GLN A 62 -7.59 -22.63 -17.82
CA GLN A 62 -8.15 -23.98 -17.89
C GLN A 62 -9.15 -24.22 -16.75
N GLU A 63 -8.77 -23.96 -15.49
CA GLU A 63 -9.65 -24.11 -14.32
C GLU A 63 -10.92 -23.27 -14.44
N ARG A 64 -10.82 -22.04 -14.95
CA ARG A 64 -11.98 -21.18 -15.22
C ARG A 64 -12.92 -21.80 -16.25
N ASN A 65 -12.38 -22.37 -17.32
CA ASN A 65 -13.20 -23.02 -18.35
C ASN A 65 -13.87 -24.29 -17.79
N ASP A 66 -13.14 -25.08 -17.01
CA ASP A 66 -13.67 -26.29 -16.38
C ASP A 66 -14.81 -25.95 -15.39
N LEU A 67 -14.65 -24.91 -14.56
CA LEU A 67 -15.70 -24.40 -13.66
C LEU A 67 -16.91 -23.86 -14.43
N ARG A 68 -16.69 -23.17 -15.55
CA ARG A 68 -17.78 -22.69 -16.42
C ARG A 68 -18.57 -23.84 -17.03
N ASP A 69 -17.88 -24.89 -17.44
CA ASP A 69 -18.51 -26.08 -18.01
C ASP A 69 -19.24 -26.89 -16.94
N GLU A 70 -18.71 -26.97 -15.71
CA GLU A 70 -19.38 -27.55 -14.54
C GLU A 70 -20.68 -26.79 -14.19
N LEU A 71 -20.61 -25.45 -14.16
CA LEU A 71 -21.77 -24.59 -13.93
C LEU A 71 -22.84 -24.78 -15.01
N THR A 72 -22.42 -24.86 -16.28
CA THR A 72 -23.33 -25.06 -17.41
C THR A 72 -23.99 -26.43 -17.36
N ARG A 73 -23.25 -27.49 -16.99
CA ARG A 73 -23.78 -28.84 -16.79
C ARG A 73 -24.76 -28.91 -15.63
N SER A 74 -24.44 -28.29 -14.49
CA SER A 74 -25.33 -28.21 -13.33
C SER A 74 -26.63 -27.47 -13.67
N LEU A 75 -26.55 -26.35 -14.39
CA LEU A 75 -27.73 -25.59 -14.82
C LEU A 75 -28.63 -26.41 -15.76
N ALA A 76 -28.04 -27.17 -16.70
CA ALA A 76 -28.76 -28.05 -17.61
C ALA A 76 -29.41 -29.26 -16.90
N GLN A 77 -28.73 -29.85 -15.90
CA GLN A 77 -29.31 -30.90 -15.05
C GLN A 77 -30.49 -30.38 -14.22
N HIS A 78 -30.42 -29.18 -13.66
CA HIS A 78 -31.53 -28.60 -12.90
C HIS A 78 -32.72 -28.19 -13.79
N GLN A 79 -32.48 -27.68 -14.99
CA GLN A 79 -33.56 -27.39 -15.95
C GLN A 79 -34.28 -28.66 -16.43
N SER A 80 -33.55 -29.76 -16.65
CA SER A 80 -34.14 -31.05 -17.02
C SER A 80 -34.90 -31.74 -15.88
N GLN A 81 -34.52 -31.49 -14.61
CA GLN A 81 -35.26 -32.00 -13.43
C GLN A 81 -36.48 -31.14 -13.02
N ALA A 82 -36.47 -29.84 -13.33
CA ALA A 82 -37.58 -28.92 -13.00
C ALA A 82 -38.76 -29.00 -14.00
N ALA A 83 -38.48 -29.26 -15.28
CA ALA A 83 -39.51 -29.28 -16.33
C ALA A 83 -40.64 -30.32 -16.13
N PRO A 84 -40.40 -31.58 -15.69
CA PRO A 84 -41.49 -32.54 -15.49
C PRO A 84 -42.30 -32.29 -14.20
N ARG A 85 -41.83 -31.48 -13.25
CA ARG A 85 -42.54 -31.23 -11.98
C ARG A 85 -43.57 -30.12 -12.05
N ILE A 86 -43.36 -29.09 -12.89
CA ILE A 86 -44.34 -28.00 -13.08
C ILE A 86 -45.57 -28.50 -13.84
N ALA A 87 -45.41 -29.46 -14.77
CA ALA A 87 -46.51 -30.06 -15.50
C ALA A 87 -47.42 -30.95 -14.61
N VAL A 88 -46.85 -31.62 -13.59
CA VAL A 88 -47.62 -32.46 -12.65
C VAL A 88 -48.29 -31.62 -11.55
N GLN A 89 -47.80 -30.41 -11.29
CA GLN A 89 -48.28 -29.54 -10.20
C GLN A 89 -49.52 -28.71 -10.55
N GLN A 90 -49.89 -28.60 -11.84
CA GLN A 90 -51.16 -27.97 -12.23
C GLN A 90 -52.39 -28.88 -12.05
N GLN A 91 -52.21 -30.18 -11.74
CA GLN A 91 -53.32 -31.12 -11.57
C GLN A 91 -53.69 -31.45 -10.10
N SER A 92 -52.89 -31.02 -9.12
CA SER A 92 -53.10 -31.42 -7.72
C SER A 92 -53.21 -30.21 -6.80
N ARG A 93 -54.42 -29.65 -6.65
CA ARG A 93 -54.77 -28.79 -5.52
C ARG A 93 -54.72 -29.61 -4.24
N SER A 94 -53.74 -29.37 -3.36
CA SER A 94 -53.84 -29.55 -1.91
C SER A 94 -52.59 -29.01 -1.21
N GLN A 95 -52.80 -28.52 0.00
CA GLN A 95 -51.86 -27.84 0.89
C GLN A 95 -50.61 -28.67 1.23
N ASN A 96 -49.56 -27.96 1.62
CA ASN A 96 -48.22 -28.40 2.07
C ASN A 96 -47.16 -28.57 0.97
N VAL A 97 -46.53 -27.44 0.63
CA VAL A 97 -45.14 -27.47 0.13
C VAL A 97 -44.25 -27.92 1.30
N PRO A 98 -43.45 -28.99 1.19
CA PRO A 98 -42.57 -29.41 2.27
C PRO A 98 -41.49 -28.33 2.49
N LEU A 99 -41.43 -27.77 3.70
CA LEU A 99 -40.44 -26.79 4.18
C LEU A 99 -38.98 -27.15 3.84
N ARG A 100 -38.70 -28.44 3.60
CA ARG A 100 -37.37 -28.96 3.24
C ARG A 100 -36.87 -28.47 1.87
N TYR A 101 -37.75 -28.31 0.88
CA TYR A 101 -37.36 -27.89 -0.47
C TYR A 101 -37.18 -26.38 -0.63
N GLN A 102 -37.78 -25.59 0.26
CA GLN A 102 -37.64 -24.13 0.27
C GLN A 102 -36.27 -23.71 0.82
N GLY A 103 -35.74 -24.45 1.81
CA GLY A 103 -34.37 -24.28 2.32
C GLY A 103 -33.29 -24.71 1.32
N GLU A 104 -33.49 -25.83 0.62
CA GLU A 104 -32.57 -26.29 -0.42
C GLU A 104 -32.47 -25.31 -1.60
N PHE A 105 -33.61 -24.75 -2.05
CA PHE A 105 -33.62 -23.75 -3.12
C PHE A 105 -32.99 -22.42 -2.70
N ALA A 106 -33.16 -22.01 -1.43
CA ALA A 106 -32.54 -20.82 -0.87
C ALA A 106 -31.01 -20.98 -0.75
N ASN A 107 -30.54 -22.15 -0.31
CA ASN A 107 -29.11 -22.47 -0.24
C ASN A 107 -28.49 -22.54 -1.64
N LEU A 108 -29.14 -23.18 -2.61
CA LEU A 108 -28.65 -23.21 -4.00
C LEU A 108 -28.60 -21.82 -4.63
N THR A 109 -29.59 -20.97 -4.35
CA THR A 109 -29.61 -19.58 -4.85
C THR A 109 -28.46 -18.77 -4.24
N ARG A 110 -28.11 -19.03 -2.97
CA ARG A 110 -26.95 -18.42 -2.29
C ARG A 110 -25.64 -18.89 -2.92
N GLU A 111 -25.49 -20.20 -3.13
CA GLU A 111 -24.30 -20.79 -3.75
C GLU A 111 -24.09 -20.31 -5.19
N LEU A 112 -25.17 -20.14 -5.96
CA LEU A 112 -25.13 -19.61 -7.31
C LEU A 112 -24.79 -18.11 -7.36
N ARG A 113 -25.19 -17.33 -6.34
CA ARG A 113 -24.70 -15.94 -6.17
C ARG A 113 -23.21 -15.90 -5.83
N LEU A 114 -22.74 -16.76 -4.94
CA LEU A 114 -21.33 -16.85 -4.55
C LEU A 114 -20.45 -17.30 -5.72
N MET A 115 -20.90 -18.24 -6.53
CA MET A 115 -20.19 -18.62 -7.76
C MET A 115 -20.19 -17.50 -8.80
N LYS A 116 -21.30 -16.76 -8.94
CA LYS A 116 -21.34 -15.59 -9.85
C LYS A 116 -20.40 -14.48 -9.39
N SER A 117 -20.36 -14.17 -8.09
CA SER A 117 -19.43 -13.17 -7.55
C SER A 117 -17.98 -13.61 -7.71
N SER A 118 -17.67 -14.88 -7.47
CA SER A 118 -16.34 -15.44 -7.72
C SER A 118 -15.94 -15.33 -9.20
N ASN A 119 -16.86 -15.60 -10.13
CA ASN A 119 -16.60 -15.51 -11.56
C ASN A 119 -16.38 -14.04 -12.02
N THR A 120 -17.11 -13.08 -11.44
CA THR A 120 -16.86 -11.66 -11.70
C THR A 120 -15.50 -11.21 -11.16
N THR A 121 -15.09 -11.71 -9.99
CA THR A 121 -13.76 -11.43 -9.42
C THR A 121 -12.65 -12.01 -10.29
N LEU A 122 -12.82 -13.24 -10.79
CA LEU A 122 -11.87 -13.87 -11.69
C LEU A 122 -11.78 -13.16 -13.04
N ASP A 123 -12.90 -12.72 -13.63
CA ASP A 123 -12.89 -11.95 -14.87
C ASP A 123 -12.25 -10.57 -14.68
N ALA A 124 -12.48 -9.89 -13.55
CA ALA A 124 -11.79 -8.66 -13.21
C ALA A 124 -10.27 -8.89 -13.10
N ARG A 125 -9.85 -9.98 -12.44
CA ARG A 125 -8.44 -10.35 -12.33
C ARG A 125 -7.82 -10.69 -13.68
N LEU A 126 -8.57 -11.34 -14.57
CA LEU A 126 -8.09 -11.71 -15.91
C LEU A 126 -7.96 -10.47 -16.81
N GLN A 127 -8.89 -9.52 -16.74
CA GLN A 127 -8.75 -8.23 -17.42
C GLN A 127 -7.55 -7.43 -16.88
N HIS A 128 -7.32 -7.45 -15.57
CA HIS A 128 -6.17 -6.82 -14.94
C HIS A 128 -4.85 -7.42 -15.47
N LEU A 129 -4.73 -8.75 -15.46
CA LEU A 129 -3.54 -9.45 -15.97
C LEU A 129 -3.32 -9.23 -17.47
N MET A 130 -4.40 -9.08 -18.26
CA MET A 130 -4.27 -8.73 -19.68
C MET A 130 -3.76 -7.30 -19.88
N LYS A 131 -4.15 -6.37 -19.02
CA LYS A 131 -3.66 -4.98 -19.03
C LYS A 131 -2.18 -4.93 -18.63
N GLU A 132 -1.80 -5.60 -17.53
CA GLU A 132 -0.41 -5.74 -17.09
C GLU A 132 0.47 -6.34 -18.19
N ARG A 133 -0.03 -7.36 -18.91
CA ARG A 133 0.72 -7.94 -20.04
C ARG A 133 0.96 -6.92 -21.15
N ALA A 134 -0.05 -6.15 -21.51
CA ALA A 134 0.07 -5.13 -22.56
C ALA A 134 1.06 -4.03 -22.14
N GLU A 135 1.03 -3.62 -20.87
CA GLU A 135 1.96 -2.65 -20.30
C GLU A 135 3.40 -3.21 -20.27
N ALA A 136 3.60 -4.46 -19.85
CA ALA A 136 4.90 -5.12 -19.89
C ALA A 136 5.47 -5.27 -21.32
N GLU A 137 4.62 -5.55 -22.32
CA GLU A 137 5.03 -5.59 -23.72
C GLU A 137 5.48 -4.21 -24.24
N VAL A 138 4.87 -3.12 -23.75
CA VAL A 138 5.30 -1.75 -24.05
C VAL A 138 6.64 -1.44 -23.38
N THR A 139 6.79 -1.76 -22.09
CA THR A 139 8.05 -1.51 -21.35
C THR A 139 9.22 -2.29 -21.95
N ILE A 140 9.01 -3.54 -22.39
CA ILE A 140 10.04 -4.33 -23.08
C ILE A 140 10.45 -3.65 -24.39
N LYS A 141 9.49 -3.10 -25.13
CA LYS A 141 9.77 -2.38 -26.37
C LYS A 141 10.57 -1.10 -26.11
N ASP A 142 10.17 -0.31 -25.13
CA ASP A 142 10.86 0.93 -24.74
C ASP A 142 12.30 0.65 -24.27
N LEU A 143 12.52 -0.46 -23.55
CA LEU A 143 13.86 -0.89 -23.15
C LEU A 143 14.71 -1.37 -24.33
N CYS A 144 14.12 -2.03 -25.33
CA CYS A 144 14.82 -2.36 -26.56
C CYS A 144 15.20 -1.11 -27.36
N ASP A 145 14.28 -0.15 -27.49
CA ASP A 145 14.50 1.11 -28.18
C ASP A 145 15.55 1.97 -27.44
N ALA A 146 15.54 1.98 -26.10
CA ALA A 146 16.54 2.66 -25.27
C ALA A 146 17.93 1.99 -25.36
N ARG A 147 18.00 0.67 -25.45
CA ARG A 147 19.25 -0.07 -25.67
C ARG A 147 19.85 0.25 -27.04
N ASP A 148 19.02 0.33 -28.07
CA ASP A 148 19.47 0.65 -29.43
C ASP A 148 19.85 2.15 -29.55
N ALA A 149 19.24 3.03 -28.74
CA ALA A 149 19.67 4.42 -28.55
C ALA A 149 21.00 4.54 -27.76
N GLN A 150 21.23 3.71 -26.75
CA GLN A 150 22.52 3.65 -26.03
C GLN A 150 23.65 3.07 -26.87
N ALA A 151 23.36 2.11 -27.75
CA ALA A 151 24.33 1.59 -28.72
C ALA A 151 24.78 2.65 -29.74
N SER A 152 23.97 3.70 -29.95
CA SER A 152 24.31 4.84 -30.82
C SER A 152 24.91 6.05 -30.07
N SER A 153 24.96 6.03 -28.74
CA SER A 153 25.45 7.13 -27.90
C SER A 153 26.73 6.80 -27.10
N GLN A 154 27.63 5.96 -27.63
CA GLN A 154 29.00 5.86 -27.12
C GLN A 154 29.74 7.18 -27.37
N GLY A 155 29.58 8.14 -26.47
CA GLY A 155 30.27 9.42 -26.54
C GLY A 155 29.68 10.44 -25.57
N THR A 156 30.05 10.29 -24.29
CA THR A 156 30.27 11.29 -23.22
C THR A 156 29.78 10.75 -21.88
N SER A 157 30.58 9.91 -21.23
CA SER A 157 30.45 9.61 -19.81
C SER A 157 30.80 10.87 -19.02
N SER A 158 29.79 11.49 -18.41
CA SER A 158 29.99 12.59 -17.47
C SER A 158 30.68 12.06 -16.21
N LEU A 159 31.78 12.70 -15.81
CA LEU A 159 32.53 12.42 -14.58
C LEU A 159 31.87 13.01 -13.32
N ASP A 160 30.72 13.66 -13.47
CA ASP A 160 30.00 14.24 -12.35
C ASP A 160 29.21 13.14 -11.66
N SER A 161 29.71 12.67 -10.51
CA SER A 161 29.06 11.64 -9.71
C SER A 161 27.65 12.03 -9.28
N PHE A 162 27.25 13.31 -9.39
CA PHE A 162 25.90 13.84 -9.14
C PHE A 162 24.92 13.78 -10.32
N GLN A 163 25.39 13.44 -11.53
CA GLN A 163 24.55 13.40 -12.74
C GLN A 163 23.85 12.07 -13.00
N ASP A 164 24.13 11.04 -12.20
CA ASP A 164 23.40 9.77 -12.31
C ASP A 164 22.05 9.88 -11.58
N VAL A 165 20.97 10.06 -12.34
CA VAL A 165 19.59 10.27 -11.83
C VAL A 165 18.73 9.01 -12.03
N ALA A 166 19.33 7.86 -12.34
CA ALA A 166 18.59 6.62 -12.45
C ALA A 166 17.97 6.25 -11.09
N ASP A 167 16.64 6.07 -11.06
CA ASP A 167 15.94 5.63 -9.86
C ASP A 167 16.36 4.20 -9.52
N GLN A 168 16.59 3.94 -8.23
CA GLN A 168 16.98 2.61 -7.74
C GLN A 168 15.76 1.70 -7.52
N VAL A 169 14.57 2.31 -7.38
CA VAL A 169 13.30 1.63 -7.14
C VAL A 169 12.23 2.25 -8.04
N SER A 170 11.33 1.43 -8.60
CA SER A 170 10.24 1.91 -9.45
C SER A 170 9.06 2.45 -8.64
N GLU A 171 8.24 3.31 -9.25
CA GLU A 171 6.97 3.77 -8.65
C GLU A 171 6.04 2.60 -8.29
N ASP A 172 5.98 1.58 -9.15
CA ASP A 172 5.17 0.37 -8.92
C ASP A 172 5.62 -0.45 -7.71
N TYR A 173 6.91 -0.37 -7.36
CA TYR A 173 7.43 -1.04 -6.16
C TYR A 173 6.88 -0.37 -4.90
N VAL A 174 6.96 0.96 -4.83
CA VAL A 174 6.53 1.70 -3.64
C VAL A 174 5.01 1.85 -3.54
N SER A 175 4.27 1.72 -4.64
CA SER A 175 2.80 1.73 -4.63
C SER A 175 2.22 0.37 -4.22
N PHE A 176 2.61 -0.72 -4.91
CA PHE A 176 1.94 -2.03 -4.77
C PHE A 176 2.88 -3.23 -4.64
N THR A 177 3.86 -3.37 -5.53
CA THR A 177 4.58 -4.65 -5.74
C THR A 177 5.70 -4.92 -4.73
N GLY A 178 6.22 -3.88 -4.08
CA GLY A 178 7.33 -3.96 -3.14
C GLY A 178 6.98 -4.47 -1.75
N TYR A 179 8.02 -4.79 -0.99
CA TYR A 179 7.95 -5.11 0.44
C TYR A 179 8.96 -4.20 1.14
N PRO A 180 8.52 -3.10 1.77
CA PRO A 180 7.14 -2.61 1.93
C PRO A 180 6.61 -1.76 0.74
N SER A 181 5.28 -1.57 0.67
CA SER A 181 4.59 -0.65 -0.26
C SER A 181 3.40 0.04 0.43
N VAL A 182 2.90 1.17 -0.11
CA VAL A 182 1.79 1.93 0.51
C VAL A 182 0.50 1.12 0.58
N GLU A 183 0.14 0.40 -0.49
CA GLU A 183 -1.09 -0.41 -0.48
C GLU A 183 -1.00 -1.55 0.53
N ARG A 184 0.16 -2.22 0.64
CA ARG A 184 0.36 -3.27 1.64
C ARG A 184 0.36 -2.74 3.06
N LEU A 185 0.91 -1.56 3.29
CA LEU A 185 0.87 -0.91 4.59
C LEU A 185 -0.59 -0.60 4.98
N ASN A 186 -1.38 -0.09 4.05
CA ASN A 186 -2.82 0.11 4.26
C ASN A 186 -3.54 -1.22 4.55
N ASP A 187 -3.26 -2.29 3.80
CA ASP A 187 -3.85 -3.62 4.04
C ASP A 187 -3.42 -4.19 5.40
N ALA A 188 -2.18 -3.97 5.83
CA ALA A 188 -1.70 -4.42 7.14
C ALA A 188 -2.40 -3.68 8.28
N ILE A 189 -2.64 -2.37 8.13
CA ILE A 189 -3.44 -1.57 9.07
C ILE A 189 -4.88 -2.08 9.11
N ASP A 190 -5.50 -2.31 7.95
CA ASP A 190 -6.88 -2.78 7.84
C ASP A 190 -7.07 -4.16 8.51
N ASN A 191 -6.19 -5.11 8.19
CA ASN A 191 -6.19 -6.43 8.84
C ASN A 191 -5.97 -6.34 10.35
N MET A 192 -5.05 -5.48 10.81
CA MET A 192 -4.81 -5.28 12.23
C MET A 192 -6.04 -4.73 12.95
N VAL A 193 -6.71 -3.72 12.38
CA VAL A 193 -7.91 -3.12 12.97
C VAL A 193 -9.05 -4.14 12.97
N LEU A 194 -9.26 -4.85 11.86
CA LEU A 194 -10.29 -5.89 11.75
C LEU A 194 -10.08 -7.01 12.78
N GLU A 195 -8.86 -7.55 12.88
CA GLU A 195 -8.51 -8.57 13.87
C GLU A 195 -8.75 -8.09 15.31
N ALA A 196 -8.44 -6.82 15.61
CA ALA A 196 -8.66 -6.24 16.93
C ALA A 196 -10.15 -6.14 17.27
N LEU A 197 -10.99 -5.76 16.29
CA LEU A 197 -12.43 -5.68 16.44
C LEU A 197 -13.08 -7.06 16.58
N GLU A 198 -12.66 -8.03 15.77
CA GLU A 198 -13.13 -9.42 15.85
C GLU A 198 -12.83 -10.03 17.22
N GLN A 199 -11.59 -9.91 17.69
CA GLN A 199 -11.20 -10.42 19.01
C GLN A 199 -11.93 -9.67 20.15
N ALA A 200 -12.17 -8.37 20.01
CA ALA A 200 -12.97 -7.62 20.97
C ALA A 200 -14.40 -8.16 21.07
N CYS A 201 -15.04 -8.47 19.93
CA CYS A 201 -16.37 -9.09 19.88
C CYS A 201 -16.38 -10.50 20.51
N GLU A 202 -15.34 -11.30 20.30
CA GLU A 202 -15.19 -12.62 20.94
C GLU A 202 -15.09 -12.52 22.47
N VAL A 203 -14.28 -11.58 22.97
CA VAL A 203 -14.13 -11.31 24.41
C VAL A 203 -15.47 -10.89 25.03
N LEU A 204 -16.22 -10.03 24.36
CA LEU A 204 -17.55 -9.59 24.82
C LEU A 204 -18.56 -10.75 24.84
N SER A 205 -18.57 -11.56 23.78
CA SER A 205 -19.46 -12.72 23.67
C SER A 205 -19.20 -13.75 24.77
N ALA A 206 -17.93 -13.92 25.19
CA ALA A 206 -17.55 -14.83 26.26
C ALA A 206 -17.99 -14.35 27.66
N GLN A 207 -18.24 -13.06 27.87
CA GLN A 207 -18.65 -12.52 29.17
C GLN A 207 -20.15 -12.67 29.46
N GLY A 208 -20.98 -12.88 28.44
CA GLY A 208 -22.40 -13.25 28.58
C GLY A 208 -23.34 -12.18 29.15
N ASP A 209 -22.84 -11.08 29.71
CA ASP A 209 -23.64 -10.02 30.34
C ASP A 209 -23.23 -8.62 29.83
N PHE A 210 -23.97 -8.11 28.83
CA PHE A 210 -23.73 -6.82 28.18
C PHE A 210 -24.21 -5.60 29.00
N SER A 211 -24.75 -5.82 30.20
CA SER A 211 -25.58 -4.85 30.93
C SER A 211 -24.77 -3.79 31.71
N ALA A 212 -23.50 -4.05 32.01
CA ALA A 212 -22.67 -3.13 32.79
C ALA A 212 -22.02 -2.06 31.88
N HIS A 213 -22.75 -0.99 31.56
CA HIS A 213 -22.13 0.21 31.00
C HIS A 213 -21.29 0.90 32.08
N PHE A 214 -19.99 0.61 32.09
CA PHE A 214 -19.04 1.39 32.85
C PHE A 214 -19.00 2.82 32.30
N ALA A 215 -19.06 3.80 33.19
CA ALA A 215 -18.83 5.21 32.86
C ALA A 215 -17.35 5.43 32.56
N VAL A 216 -16.88 4.91 31.42
CA VAL A 216 -15.52 5.16 30.93
C VAL A 216 -15.49 6.58 30.41
N LYS A 217 -14.53 7.38 30.91
CA LYS A 217 -14.30 8.73 30.40
C LYS A 217 -13.94 8.61 28.91
N PRO A 218 -14.59 9.37 28.01
CA PRO A 218 -14.27 9.31 26.59
C PRO A 218 -12.79 9.61 26.36
N PRO A 219 -12.15 8.95 25.37
CA PRO A 219 -10.82 9.34 24.96
C PRO A 219 -10.82 10.85 24.64
N PRO A 220 -9.77 11.60 25.04
CA PRO A 220 -9.70 13.04 24.82
C PRO A 220 -9.47 13.31 23.32
N SER A 221 -10.53 13.30 22.54
CA SER A 221 -10.46 13.54 21.11
C SER A 221 -11.68 14.34 20.64
N ASP A 222 -11.44 15.58 20.23
CA ASP A 222 -12.48 16.53 19.78
C ASP A 222 -12.94 16.25 18.34
N THR A 223 -12.76 15.03 17.84
CA THR A 223 -13.14 14.70 16.46
C THR A 223 -14.63 14.38 16.38
N LEU A 224 -15.22 14.71 15.23
CA LEU A 224 -16.62 14.38 14.94
C LEU A 224 -16.90 12.87 15.00
N LEU A 225 -15.91 12.03 14.71
CA LEU A 225 -16.02 10.57 14.79
C LEU A 225 -16.17 10.11 16.25
N PHE A 226 -15.27 10.53 17.14
CA PHE A 226 -15.36 10.21 18.57
C PHE A 226 -16.62 10.81 19.20
N ALA A 227 -16.99 12.04 18.85
CA ALA A 227 -18.23 12.65 19.32
C ALA A 227 -19.48 11.87 18.86
N SER A 228 -19.46 11.31 17.65
CA SER A 228 -20.58 10.52 17.12
C SER A 228 -20.68 9.16 17.77
N LEU A 229 -19.54 8.51 18.07
CA LEU A 229 -19.48 7.24 18.78
C LEU A 229 -20.03 7.32 20.22
N ALA A 230 -20.06 8.53 20.81
CA ALA A 230 -20.64 8.77 22.14
C ALA A 230 -22.19 8.75 22.16
N LYS A 231 -22.85 8.72 20.99
CA LYS A 231 -24.32 8.73 20.90
C LYS A 231 -24.88 7.41 21.47
N ARG A 232 -25.73 7.48 22.50
CA ARG A 232 -26.33 6.30 23.15
C ARG A 232 -27.30 5.49 22.27
N SER A 233 -27.82 6.11 21.21
CA SER A 233 -28.84 5.53 20.33
C SER A 233 -28.29 4.70 19.18
N LEU A 234 -26.97 4.47 19.12
CA LEU A 234 -26.34 3.72 18.03
C LEU A 234 -26.74 2.24 18.07
N THR A 235 -27.04 1.69 16.90
CA THR A 235 -27.12 0.24 16.73
C THR A 235 -25.73 -0.39 16.90
N GLU A 236 -25.66 -1.72 17.02
CA GLU A 236 -24.37 -2.42 17.08
C GLU A 236 -23.58 -2.26 15.78
N GLU A 237 -24.27 -2.29 14.63
CA GLU A 237 -23.69 -2.08 13.30
C GLU A 237 -23.15 -0.66 13.13
N ASP A 238 -23.92 0.38 13.49
CA ASP A 238 -23.47 1.78 13.45
C ASP A 238 -22.23 2.00 14.32
N ARG A 239 -22.23 1.38 15.52
CA ARG A 239 -21.10 1.44 16.44
C ARG A 239 -19.87 0.77 15.83
N GLY A 240 -20.04 -0.36 15.16
CA GLY A 240 -18.99 -1.05 14.43
C GLY A 240 -18.32 -0.16 13.39
N PHE A 241 -19.11 0.44 12.49
CA PHE A 241 -18.58 1.34 11.46
C PHE A 241 -17.87 2.57 12.04
N LEU A 242 -18.45 3.20 13.08
CA LEU A 242 -17.83 4.35 13.74
C LEU A 242 -16.54 3.98 14.47
N LEU A 243 -16.51 2.82 15.13
CA LEU A 243 -15.32 2.35 15.83
C LEU A 243 -14.20 2.02 14.83
N ASP A 244 -14.51 1.31 13.75
CA ASP A 244 -13.58 1.05 12.66
C ASP A 244 -12.99 2.35 12.08
N ALA A 245 -13.84 3.33 11.76
CA ALA A 245 -13.44 4.66 11.33
C ALA A 245 -12.53 5.38 12.34
N CYS A 246 -12.83 5.26 13.65
CA CYS A 246 -12.03 5.87 14.71
C CYS A 246 -10.65 5.23 14.81
N LEU A 247 -10.57 3.90 14.78
CA LEU A 247 -9.32 3.15 14.94
C LEU A 247 -8.39 3.39 13.75
N HIS A 248 -8.91 3.31 12.52
CA HIS A 248 -8.17 3.65 11.31
C HIS A 248 -7.64 5.08 11.38
N SER A 249 -8.51 6.04 11.71
CA SER A 249 -8.08 7.44 11.77
C SER A 249 -7.09 7.73 12.89
N LEU A 250 -7.03 6.91 13.94
CA LEU A 250 -6.02 7.00 14.99
C LEU A 250 -4.68 6.46 14.49
N VAL A 251 -4.67 5.20 14.05
CA VAL A 251 -3.46 4.48 13.66
C VAL A 251 -2.78 5.14 12.46
N VAL A 252 -3.54 5.47 11.41
CA VAL A 252 -2.99 6.07 10.18
C VAL A 252 -2.37 7.44 10.46
N LEU A 253 -2.99 8.24 11.32
CA LEU A 253 -2.41 9.54 11.72
C LEU A 253 -1.13 9.34 12.52
N SER A 254 -1.13 8.44 13.52
CA SER A 254 0.08 8.16 14.30
C SER A 254 1.24 7.69 13.42
N ILE A 255 0.97 6.79 12.46
CA ILE A 255 1.98 6.31 11.50
C ILE A 255 2.46 7.45 10.59
N TYR A 256 1.54 8.28 10.09
CA TYR A 256 1.89 9.39 9.22
C TYR A 256 2.77 10.42 9.93
N ASP A 257 2.32 10.90 11.08
CA ASP A 257 3.01 11.91 11.87
C ASP A 257 4.41 11.41 12.24
N MET A 258 4.52 10.13 12.60
CA MET A 258 5.79 9.53 12.97
C MET A 258 6.75 9.32 11.80
N PHE A 259 6.32 8.74 10.68
CA PHE A 259 7.26 8.28 9.66
C PHE A 259 7.26 9.13 8.41
N PHE A 260 6.16 9.78 8.06
CA PHE A 260 5.94 10.32 6.72
C PHE A 260 5.79 11.84 6.68
N GLN A 261 5.46 12.48 7.80
CA GLN A 261 5.28 13.93 7.88
C GLN A 261 6.55 14.70 7.50
N SER A 262 7.73 14.24 7.95
CA SER A 262 8.99 14.87 7.57
C SER A 262 9.38 14.51 6.14
N THR A 263 9.90 15.52 5.42
CA THR A 263 10.40 15.31 4.05
C THR A 263 11.72 14.54 4.05
N ILE A 264 12.52 14.72 5.11
CA ILE A 264 13.89 14.20 5.22
C ILE A 264 14.02 13.08 6.23
N SER A 265 13.57 13.27 7.47
CA SER A 265 13.80 12.28 8.51
C SER A 265 12.89 11.08 8.28
N THR A 266 13.43 9.87 8.44
CA THR A 266 12.60 8.65 8.35
C THR A 266 11.67 8.49 9.54
N ILE A 267 11.97 9.18 10.64
CA ILE A 267 11.17 9.22 11.86
C ILE A 267 11.14 10.60 12.50
N ALA A 268 9.99 11.00 13.04
CA ALA A 268 9.74 12.27 13.71
C ALA A 268 9.50 12.03 15.20
N VAL A 269 10.58 11.96 15.98
CA VAL A 269 10.51 11.78 17.45
C VAL A 269 10.80 13.08 18.21
N ASP A 270 11.48 14.04 17.57
CA ASP A 270 11.98 15.26 18.22
C ASP A 270 11.82 16.54 17.36
N ASP A 271 11.84 17.70 18.03
CA ASP A 271 11.80 19.03 17.41
C ASP A 271 12.96 19.28 16.41
N GLU A 272 14.04 18.51 16.50
CA GLU A 272 15.20 18.59 15.58
C GLU A 272 14.83 18.25 14.13
N VAL A 273 13.76 17.48 13.92
CA VAL A 273 13.28 17.06 12.60
C VAL A 273 12.81 18.24 11.76
N GLU A 274 12.20 19.26 12.39
CA GLU A 274 11.79 20.48 11.68
C GLU A 274 12.98 21.25 11.09
N ILE A 275 14.14 21.19 11.75
CA ILE A 275 15.33 21.92 11.30
C ILE A 275 15.84 21.31 9.99
N LEU A 276 15.82 19.98 9.86
CA LEU A 276 16.23 19.29 8.63
C LEU A 276 15.34 19.68 7.44
N ASP A 277 14.02 19.75 7.64
CA ASP A 277 13.09 20.16 6.59
C ASP A 277 13.28 21.65 6.22
N LYS A 278 13.57 22.53 7.20
CA LYS A 278 13.91 23.95 6.96
C LYS A 278 15.20 24.09 6.15
N VAL A 279 16.24 23.31 6.49
CA VAL A 279 17.51 23.29 5.74
C VAL A 279 17.28 22.78 4.33
N PHE A 280 16.51 21.70 4.18
CA PHE A 280 16.21 21.12 2.88
C PHE A 280 15.44 22.07 1.96
N SER A 281 14.50 22.83 2.52
CA SER A 281 13.78 23.87 1.77
C SER A 281 14.75 24.92 1.20
N LYS A 282 15.75 25.34 1.98
CA LYS A 282 16.78 26.28 1.50
C LYS A 282 17.68 25.67 0.42
N ILE A 283 18.06 24.39 0.56
CA ILE A 283 18.83 23.67 -0.47
C ILE A 283 18.01 23.57 -1.76
N THR A 284 16.74 23.19 -1.67
CA THR A 284 15.82 23.07 -2.82
C THR A 284 15.64 24.40 -3.57
N ALA A 285 15.75 25.53 -2.87
CA ALA A 285 15.67 26.85 -3.49
C ALA A 285 16.96 27.30 -4.20
N ALA A 286 18.11 26.71 -3.87
CA ALA A 286 19.42 27.14 -4.34
C ALA A 286 20.08 26.16 -5.33
N GLU A 287 19.81 24.87 -5.18
CA GLU A 287 20.52 23.80 -5.87
C GLU A 287 19.64 23.09 -6.91
N PRO A 288 20.24 22.49 -7.95
CA PRO A 288 19.55 21.61 -8.89
C PRO A 288 18.82 20.45 -8.20
N TRP A 289 17.70 20.03 -8.79
CA TRP A 289 16.85 18.95 -8.27
C TRP A 289 17.63 17.68 -7.90
N ALA A 290 18.51 17.21 -8.78
CA ALA A 290 19.30 15.99 -8.56
C ALA A 290 20.19 16.09 -7.31
N ILE A 291 20.80 17.25 -7.06
CA ILE A 291 21.60 17.50 -5.85
C ILE A 291 20.70 17.46 -4.61
N CYS A 292 19.52 18.10 -4.70
CA CYS A 292 18.55 18.11 -3.61
C CYS A 292 18.10 16.69 -3.23
N GLN A 293 17.66 15.87 -4.20
CA GLN A 293 17.18 14.52 -3.89
C GLN A 293 18.28 13.62 -3.35
N ARG A 294 19.53 13.76 -3.84
CA ARG A 294 20.67 13.02 -3.29
C ARG A 294 20.99 13.44 -1.86
N TRP A 295 20.96 14.74 -1.56
CA TRP A 295 21.10 15.21 -0.19
C TRP A 295 20.01 14.63 0.71
N ARG A 296 18.75 14.63 0.25
CA ARG A 296 17.63 13.99 0.95
C ARG A 296 17.88 12.51 1.21
N ALA A 297 18.32 11.76 0.21
CA ALA A 297 18.60 10.33 0.33
C ALA A 297 19.73 10.01 1.33
N MET A 298 20.80 10.80 1.30
CA MET A 298 21.91 10.68 2.26
C MET A 298 21.46 11.02 3.68
N ALA A 299 20.72 12.12 3.84
CA ALA A 299 20.21 12.56 5.13
C ALA A 299 19.23 11.53 5.72
N ALA A 300 18.28 11.03 4.94
CA ALA A 300 17.34 9.99 5.34
C ALA A 300 18.07 8.70 5.79
N SER A 301 19.11 8.30 5.06
CA SER A 301 19.93 7.13 5.41
C SER A 301 20.70 7.32 6.72
N ALA A 302 21.11 8.55 7.04
CA ALA A 302 21.75 8.88 8.31
C ALA A 302 20.74 8.89 9.45
N THR A 303 19.59 9.55 9.28
CA THR A 303 18.54 9.63 10.32
C THR A 303 17.99 8.25 10.66
N ALA A 304 17.84 7.36 9.69
CA ALA A 304 17.37 5.99 9.93
C ALA A 304 18.29 5.18 10.85
N ARG A 305 19.58 5.50 10.90
CA ARG A 305 20.58 4.85 11.79
C ARG A 305 20.68 5.48 13.17
N MET A 306 20.20 6.71 13.32
CA MET A 306 20.20 7.43 14.59
C MET A 306 19.05 6.95 15.50
N PHE A 307 18.09 6.22 14.94
CA PHE A 307 16.91 5.74 15.64
C PHE A 307 17.22 4.51 16.50
N GLU A 308 16.82 4.54 17.77
CA GLU A 308 16.95 3.41 18.69
C GLU A 308 15.68 2.52 18.65
N PRO A 309 15.81 1.18 18.58
CA PRO A 309 14.66 0.27 18.56
C PRO A 309 13.70 0.44 19.75
N ALA A 310 14.20 0.86 20.92
CA ALA A 310 13.40 1.04 22.13
C ALA A 310 12.34 2.16 21.98
N ASP A 311 12.63 3.19 21.19
CA ASP A 311 11.70 4.28 20.93
C ASP A 311 10.49 3.79 20.11
N LEU A 312 10.71 2.82 19.22
CA LEU A 312 9.64 2.18 18.43
C LEU A 312 8.67 1.41 19.33
N GLU A 313 9.21 0.68 20.30
CA GLU A 313 8.43 -0.11 21.25
C GLU A 313 7.55 0.79 22.14
N GLY A 314 8.11 1.89 22.65
CA GLY A 314 7.36 2.86 23.45
C GLY A 314 6.17 3.45 22.69
N GLN A 315 6.37 3.74 21.41
CA GLN A 315 5.33 4.28 20.53
C GLN A 315 4.29 3.23 20.12
N ALA A 316 4.71 1.99 19.84
CA ALA A 316 3.80 0.88 19.59
C ALA A 316 2.87 0.63 20.79
N HIS A 317 3.43 0.67 22.01
CA HIS A 317 2.66 0.59 23.25
C HIS A 317 1.67 1.75 23.40
N HIS A 318 2.05 2.97 23.01
CA HIS A 318 1.16 4.11 23.07
C HIS A 318 -0.04 3.96 22.13
N ILE A 319 0.19 3.56 20.87
CA ILE A 319 -0.88 3.30 19.89
C ILE A 319 -1.78 2.16 20.38
N GLU A 320 -1.20 1.06 20.88
CA GLU A 320 -1.95 -0.07 21.44
C GLU A 320 -2.88 0.38 22.57
N GLU A 321 -2.36 1.15 23.52
CA GLU A 321 -3.15 1.65 24.63
C GLU A 321 -4.31 2.54 24.17
N GLN A 322 -4.08 3.39 23.17
CA GLN A 322 -5.14 4.23 22.61
C GLN A 322 -6.22 3.42 21.88
N VAL A 323 -5.84 2.42 21.09
CA VAL A 323 -6.77 1.51 20.40
C VAL A 323 -7.59 0.72 21.42
N SER A 324 -6.94 0.07 22.38
CA SER A 324 -7.58 -0.70 23.44
C SER A 324 -8.55 0.14 24.28
N ARG A 325 -8.17 1.38 24.63
CA ARG A 325 -9.06 2.31 25.34
C ARG A 325 -10.25 2.73 24.48
N SER A 326 -10.06 2.93 23.19
CA SER A 326 -11.14 3.32 22.27
C SER A 326 -12.18 2.22 22.11
N ILE A 327 -11.74 0.97 21.98
CA ILE A 327 -12.61 -0.22 21.98
C ILE A 327 -13.37 -0.32 23.30
N ALA A 328 -12.65 -0.25 24.43
CA ALA A 328 -13.27 -0.37 25.75
C ALA A 328 -14.33 0.70 25.99
N TRP A 329 -14.03 1.95 25.60
CA TRP A 329 -14.97 3.04 25.68
C TRP A 329 -16.19 2.85 24.78
N ALA A 330 -16.01 2.42 23.52
CA ALA A 330 -17.09 2.21 22.57
C ALA A 330 -18.12 1.19 23.07
N TYR A 331 -17.65 0.13 23.72
CA TYR A 331 -18.50 -0.90 24.31
C TYR A 331 -18.93 -0.62 25.75
N GLY A 332 -18.47 0.49 26.35
CA GLY A 332 -18.75 0.84 27.75
C GLY A 332 -18.23 -0.20 28.74
N GLN A 333 -17.08 -0.82 28.45
CA GLN A 333 -16.46 -1.86 29.25
C GLN A 333 -15.16 -1.38 29.91
N HIS A 334 -14.72 -2.03 30.99
CA HIS A 334 -13.43 -1.69 31.61
C HIS A 334 -12.25 -2.08 30.69
N ALA A 335 -11.18 -1.28 30.66
CA ALA A 335 -10.02 -1.56 29.79
C ALA A 335 -9.37 -2.94 30.06
N THR A 336 -9.49 -3.44 31.30
CA THR A 336 -9.00 -4.78 31.66
C THR A 336 -9.76 -5.91 30.98
N THR A 337 -11.00 -5.69 30.54
CA THR A 337 -11.77 -6.67 29.76
C THR A 337 -11.02 -7.08 28.51
N PHE A 338 -10.34 -6.13 27.86
CA PHE A 338 -9.60 -6.34 26.62
C PHE A 338 -8.12 -6.67 26.85
N HIS A 339 -7.67 -6.92 28.09
CA HIS A 339 -6.30 -7.40 28.33
C HIS A 339 -5.87 -8.60 27.48
N PRO A 340 -6.73 -9.60 27.21
CA PRO A 340 -6.35 -10.76 26.39
C PRO A 340 -5.91 -10.40 24.97
N ILE A 341 -6.42 -9.31 24.37
CA ILE A 341 -6.13 -8.95 22.98
C ILE A 341 -4.88 -8.07 22.83
N ARG A 342 -4.44 -7.43 23.92
CA ARG A 342 -3.36 -6.42 23.91
C ARG A 342 -2.03 -6.95 23.39
N ALA A 343 -1.66 -8.18 23.74
CA ALA A 343 -0.39 -8.75 23.32
C ALA A 343 -0.32 -8.97 21.80
N LYS A 344 -1.40 -9.47 21.21
CA LYS A 344 -1.50 -9.69 19.76
C LYS A 344 -1.62 -8.37 19.00
N LEU A 345 -2.42 -7.44 19.54
CA LEU A 345 -2.56 -6.09 18.99
C LEU A 345 -1.21 -5.36 18.96
N LEU A 346 -0.46 -5.39 20.06
CA LEU A 346 0.89 -4.82 20.13
C LEU A 346 1.81 -5.42 19.07
N GLN A 347 1.82 -6.75 18.93
CA GLN A 347 2.63 -7.44 17.93
C GLN A 347 2.30 -6.94 16.50
N ASN A 348 1.01 -6.82 16.18
CA ASN A 348 0.57 -6.38 14.87
C ASN A 348 0.92 -4.88 14.64
N ILE A 349 0.75 -4.02 15.65
CA ILE A 349 1.15 -2.61 15.60
C ILE A 349 2.66 -2.49 15.36
N THR A 350 3.48 -3.23 16.09
CA THR A 350 4.93 -3.20 15.92
C THR A 350 5.34 -3.62 14.51
N ALA A 351 4.69 -4.62 13.92
CA ALA A 351 4.94 -5.04 12.54
C ALA A 351 4.58 -3.93 11.54
N VAL A 352 3.41 -3.31 11.69
CA VAL A 352 2.97 -2.17 10.87
C VAL A 352 3.94 -0.99 10.97
N MET A 353 4.43 -0.69 12.16
CA MET A 353 5.40 0.40 12.38
C MET A 353 6.76 0.11 11.73
N HIS A 354 7.20 -1.15 11.76
CA HIS A 354 8.41 -1.57 11.07
C HIS A 354 8.28 -1.40 9.55
N ASP A 355 7.18 -1.87 8.97
CA ASP A 355 6.88 -1.72 7.55
C ASP A 355 6.78 -0.25 7.15
N ALA A 356 6.17 0.59 8.00
CA ALA A 356 6.08 2.04 7.78
C ALA A 356 7.46 2.72 7.82
N HIS A 357 8.33 2.34 8.76
CA HIS A 357 9.69 2.89 8.84
C HIS A 357 10.52 2.50 7.61
N GLU A 358 10.49 1.23 7.21
CA GLU A 358 11.18 0.76 6.00
C GLU A 358 10.65 1.47 4.75
N LEU A 359 9.34 1.64 4.63
CA LEU A 359 8.73 2.35 3.49
C LEU A 359 9.15 3.81 3.47
N SER A 360 9.16 4.48 4.63
CA SER A 360 9.64 5.86 4.77
C SER A 360 11.07 6.02 4.26
N LEU A 361 11.95 5.08 4.62
CA LEU A 361 13.34 5.07 4.14
C LEU A 361 13.41 4.90 2.62
N VAL A 362 12.69 3.93 2.05
CA VAL A 362 12.68 3.69 0.59
C VAL A 362 12.19 4.93 -0.18
N LEU A 363 11.07 5.53 0.25
CA LEU A 363 10.50 6.73 -0.38
C LEU A 363 11.45 7.94 -0.34
N LYS A 364 12.31 7.99 0.68
CA LYS A 364 13.27 9.09 0.86
C LYS A 364 14.61 8.85 0.17
N ARG A 365 14.97 7.59 -0.09
CA ARG A 365 16.28 7.19 -0.62
C ARG A 365 16.29 6.93 -2.13
N ASP A 366 15.29 6.24 -2.67
CA ASP A 366 15.50 5.44 -3.90
C ASP A 366 14.90 6.02 -5.19
N ILE A 367 14.01 7.01 -5.09
CA ILE A 367 13.44 7.70 -6.25
C ILE A 367 14.00 9.13 -6.25
N LEU A 368 14.99 9.37 -7.12
CA LEU A 368 15.78 10.60 -7.21
C LEU A 368 15.33 11.47 -8.38
N SER A 369 14.76 10.88 -9.43
CA SER A 369 14.23 11.60 -10.59
C SER A 369 12.99 12.42 -10.21
N VAL A 370 12.20 11.90 -9.26
CA VAL A 370 10.97 12.50 -8.76
C VAL A 370 10.89 12.29 -7.24
N ARG A 371 10.19 13.15 -6.51
CA ARG A 371 10.09 13.04 -5.07
C ARG A 371 8.79 12.36 -4.72
N VAL A 372 8.87 11.12 -4.29
CA VAL A 372 7.71 10.38 -3.82
C VAL A 372 7.54 10.57 -2.31
N MET A 373 6.30 10.81 -1.89
CA MET A 373 5.94 11.06 -0.50
C MET A 373 4.60 10.39 -0.21
N ALA A 374 4.45 9.80 0.98
CA ALA A 374 3.14 9.39 1.42
C ALA A 374 2.24 10.63 1.55
N ALA A 375 1.00 10.50 1.10
CA ALA A 375 0.01 11.56 1.12
C ALA A 375 -1.02 11.25 2.20
N LEU A 376 -1.39 12.28 2.96
CA LEU A 376 -2.45 12.19 3.96
C LEU A 376 -3.36 13.40 3.77
N ARG A 377 -4.68 13.18 3.80
CA ARG A 377 -5.64 14.26 3.82
C ARG A 377 -5.93 14.70 5.26
N HIS A 378 -5.63 15.96 5.57
CA HIS A 378 -6.02 16.53 6.87
C HIS A 378 -7.54 16.69 7.00
N ARG A 379 -8.04 16.47 8.22
CA ARG A 379 -9.46 16.58 8.58
C ARG A 379 -10.00 18.00 8.36
N GLY A 380 -11.31 18.11 8.13
CA GLY A 380 -12.04 19.37 8.16
C GLY A 380 -12.26 20.04 6.80
N GLY A 381 -11.53 19.64 5.76
CA GLY A 381 -11.74 20.12 4.39
C GLY A 381 -12.91 19.43 3.67
N PRO A 382 -13.33 19.97 2.50
CA PRO A 382 -14.26 19.29 1.61
C PRO A 382 -13.57 18.09 0.94
N TYR A 383 -14.34 17.02 0.78
CA TYR A 383 -13.98 15.82 0.04
C TYR A 383 -13.99 16.13 -1.45
N ASP A 384 -12.88 15.79 -2.12
CA ASP A 384 -12.73 15.90 -3.56
C ASP A 384 -12.40 14.52 -4.17
N PRO A 385 -13.35 13.90 -4.89
CA PRO A 385 -13.15 12.61 -5.56
C PRO A 385 -12.00 12.60 -6.58
N GLN A 386 -11.54 13.77 -7.04
CA GLN A 386 -10.40 13.85 -7.95
C GLN A 386 -9.09 13.49 -7.26
N PHE A 387 -8.95 13.83 -5.97
CA PHE A 387 -7.69 13.68 -5.23
C PHE A 387 -7.76 12.62 -4.14
N GLU A 388 -8.95 12.18 -3.75
CA GLU A 388 -9.19 11.33 -2.58
C GLU A 388 -10.25 10.27 -2.89
N ASP A 389 -10.13 9.10 -2.26
CA ASP A 389 -11.15 8.05 -2.33
C ASP A 389 -11.93 7.99 -1.02
N SER A 390 -13.26 7.86 -1.11
CA SER A 390 -14.06 7.57 0.08
C SER A 390 -13.93 6.08 0.41
N VAL A 391 -13.76 5.73 1.68
CA VAL A 391 -13.73 4.32 2.11
C VAL A 391 -15.06 3.60 1.87
N TRP A 392 -16.19 4.28 2.03
CA TRP A 392 -17.54 3.73 1.84
C TRP A 392 -18.31 4.54 0.80
N PRO A 393 -17.98 4.42 -0.51
CA PRO A 393 -18.68 5.15 -1.57
C PRO A 393 -20.17 4.81 -1.64
N GLU A 394 -20.55 3.58 -1.28
CA GLU A 394 -21.93 3.08 -1.24
C GLU A 394 -22.83 3.81 -0.24
N MET A 395 -22.27 4.46 0.79
CA MET A 395 -23.00 5.32 1.74
C MET A 395 -23.39 6.67 1.12
N GLY A 396 -23.15 6.86 -0.18
CA GLY A 396 -23.52 8.07 -0.92
C GLY A 396 -22.59 9.24 -0.62
N ALA A 397 -21.27 9.00 -0.62
CA ALA A 397 -20.26 10.05 -0.56
C ALA A 397 -20.35 10.96 -1.79
N GLN A 398 -20.34 12.28 -1.58
CA GLN A 398 -20.48 13.29 -2.61
C GLN A 398 -19.37 14.33 -2.53
N ALA A 399 -18.95 14.86 -3.68
CA ALA A 399 -18.00 15.97 -3.72
C ALA A 399 -18.52 17.15 -2.87
N GLY A 400 -17.65 17.70 -2.02
CA GLY A 400 -18.01 18.74 -1.06
C GLY A 400 -18.42 18.23 0.33
N ASP A 401 -18.59 16.92 0.52
CA ASP A 401 -18.79 16.33 1.85
C ASP A 401 -17.64 16.67 2.80
N ARG A 402 -17.91 16.77 4.10
CA ARG A 402 -16.83 17.07 5.05
C ARG A 402 -15.98 15.83 5.28
N VAL A 403 -14.66 15.95 5.17
CA VAL A 403 -13.71 14.91 5.62
C VAL A 403 -13.65 14.95 7.15
N ILE A 404 -14.08 13.87 7.79
CA ILE A 404 -14.19 13.74 9.26
C ILE A 404 -13.11 12.83 9.85
N GLY A 405 -12.43 12.03 9.02
CA GLY A 405 -11.33 11.16 9.42
C GLY A 405 -10.51 10.69 8.23
N VAL A 406 -9.43 9.98 8.51
CA VAL A 406 -8.56 9.36 7.51
C VAL A 406 -8.63 7.86 7.65
N TYR A 407 -8.65 7.13 6.55
CA TYR A 407 -8.74 5.67 6.54
C TYR A 407 -7.46 5.01 6.01
N GLY A 408 -6.77 5.64 5.06
CA GLY A 408 -5.57 5.07 4.47
C GLY A 408 -4.66 6.11 3.85
N LEU A 409 -3.38 5.78 3.78
CA LEU A 409 -2.34 6.60 3.18
C LEU A 409 -2.46 6.57 1.65
N GLY A 410 -2.22 7.72 1.04
CA GLY A 410 -1.99 7.84 -0.40
C GLY A 410 -0.51 7.93 -0.72
N LEU A 411 -0.21 8.15 -1.99
CA LEU A 411 1.13 8.36 -2.51
C LEU A 411 1.09 9.51 -3.50
N GLN A 412 1.94 10.51 -3.28
CA GLN A 412 2.09 11.65 -4.17
C GLN A 412 3.52 11.72 -4.71
N LYS A 413 3.62 12.24 -5.92
CA LYS A 413 4.85 12.46 -6.66
C LYS A 413 5.01 13.94 -6.93
N VAL A 414 6.17 14.50 -6.58
CA VAL A 414 6.56 15.87 -6.90
C VAL A 414 7.60 15.82 -8.03
N THR A 415 7.33 16.49 -9.13
CA THR A 415 8.27 16.60 -10.27
C THR A 415 9.32 17.69 -10.02
N PRO A 416 10.43 17.72 -10.79
CA PRO A 416 11.37 18.84 -10.75
C PRO A 416 10.75 20.22 -11.04
N ALA A 417 9.63 20.25 -11.77
CA ALA A 417 8.87 21.47 -12.05
C ALA A 417 8.00 21.92 -10.86
N GLY A 418 7.89 21.09 -9.81
CA GLY A 418 7.05 21.33 -8.65
C GLY A 418 5.61 20.82 -8.80
N ASP A 419 5.30 20.10 -9.88
CA ASP A 419 3.97 19.53 -10.07
C ASP A 419 3.75 18.37 -9.09
N ASN A 420 2.58 18.35 -8.46
CA ASN A 420 2.15 17.27 -7.58
C ASN A 420 1.15 16.38 -8.29
N VAL A 421 1.47 15.08 -8.39
CA VAL A 421 0.62 14.07 -9.02
C VAL A 421 0.32 12.98 -8.00
N ALA A 422 -0.97 12.67 -7.81
CA ALA A 422 -1.37 11.53 -6.99
C ALA A 422 -1.09 10.22 -7.75
N VAL A 423 -0.25 9.37 -7.18
CA VAL A 423 0.03 8.00 -7.66
C VAL A 423 -0.99 7.04 -7.06
N VAL A 424 -1.25 7.16 -5.77
CA VAL A 424 -2.30 6.46 -5.03
C VAL A 424 -3.10 7.51 -4.26
N LYS A 425 -4.42 7.50 -4.38
CA LYS A 425 -5.25 8.45 -3.64
C LYS A 425 -5.35 8.03 -2.17
N PRO A 426 -5.23 8.97 -1.21
CA PRO A 426 -5.52 8.67 0.18
C PRO A 426 -7.01 8.29 0.33
N LYS A 427 -7.28 7.37 1.26
CA LYS A 427 -8.65 6.97 1.62
C LYS A 427 -9.13 7.81 2.79
N VAL A 428 -10.32 8.39 2.67
CA VAL A 428 -10.90 9.31 3.67
C VAL A 428 -12.27 8.86 4.15
N ILE A 429 -12.57 9.25 5.40
CA ILE A 429 -13.89 9.07 6.01
C ILE A 429 -14.64 10.39 5.87
N THR A 430 -15.80 10.36 5.24
CA THR A 430 -16.60 11.55 4.95
C THR A 430 -17.83 11.64 5.85
N SER A 431 -18.48 12.80 5.86
CA SER A 431 -19.76 13.00 6.55
C SER A 431 -20.90 12.12 6.03
N ALA A 432 -20.71 11.42 4.90
CA ALA A 432 -21.68 10.45 4.39
C ALA A 432 -21.96 9.33 5.40
N LEU A 433 -20.94 8.86 6.12
CA LEU A 433 -21.10 7.87 7.20
C LEU A 433 -22.12 8.35 8.25
N LEU A 434 -21.98 9.60 8.71
CA LEU A 434 -22.86 10.14 9.74
C LEU A 434 -24.29 10.32 9.23
N ARG A 435 -24.45 10.68 7.95
CA ARG A 435 -25.78 10.75 7.32
C ARG A 435 -26.42 9.38 7.23
N GLU A 436 -25.66 8.34 6.90
CA GLU A 436 -26.19 6.98 6.77
C GLU A 436 -26.70 6.47 8.12
N ILE A 437 -25.90 6.62 9.18
CA ILE A 437 -26.28 6.29 10.56
C ILE A 437 -27.53 7.07 11.02
N GLU A 438 -27.73 8.28 10.52
CA GLU A 438 -28.90 9.10 10.85
C GLU A 438 -30.14 8.75 10.02
N LYS A 439 -30.02 8.13 8.83
CA LYS A 439 -31.15 7.71 7.99
C LYS A 439 -31.85 6.45 8.49
N GLU A 440 -31.12 5.56 9.17
CA GLU A 440 -31.66 4.30 9.69
C GLU A 440 -32.50 4.48 10.97
N ARG A 441 -32.73 5.73 11.39
CA ARG A 441 -33.62 6.13 12.49
C ARG A 441 -34.79 6.94 11.99
#